data_AF-A0A925RBL9-F1
#
_entry.id   AF-A0A925RBL9-F1
#
_cell.length_a   1.000
_cell.length_b   1.000
_cell.length_c   1.000
_cell.angle_alpha   90.00
_cell.angle_beta   90.00
_cell.angle_gamma   90.00
#
_symmetry.space_group_name_H-M   'P 1'
#
loop_
_entity.id
_entity.type
_entity.pdbx_description
1 polymer ?
#
loop_
_entity_poly.entity_id
_entity_poly.type
_entity_poly.pdbx_seq_one_letter_code
_entity_poly.pdbx_strand_id
1 'polypeptide(L)'
;MTGRLMIITWFAWLLTSGSPQADDLRERLKDDNGVQTDLWVYNDIPSAMEEARRLNKPLFVTFRCVPCKDCAAFDADVANGNDQVKALAKEKFVSVRQVEMKGVDLSLFQFDHDLNWAGMFINADGVVYARYGTQSAEGSDAYNSIEGLINTMNRVLELHANYPNNKQELAGKRGTKPKSTALEMPGLKNPAKYAQETTRSNCIHCHNIHDAEHQHALDTGTYTPEMLWKYPMPDNIGLKIDRKSGIQVSEVVADSAAAKAGIKVGEDIVRMNGQRMTSIADMQWVLHHLPNTETHVTIECSASGIHEVALTAGWKMNDFSWRGSMWNAPPRLQVWLPEITGDALAKLGLPQSDGALEARWINKEGRGGQQAFDDGLREKDIIIAAADEPIRMNSRQFQSHLKLNYKVGEQLPLTILRDGKKMELKITFVE
;
A
#
# COMPACT_ATOMS: atom_id res chain seq x y z
N MET A 1 -31.65 61.70 -23.13
CA MET A 1 -30.48 60.81 -23.32
C MET A 1 -29.50 61.04 -22.19
N THR A 2 -29.53 60.21 -21.15
CA THR A 2 -28.45 60.07 -20.15
C THR A 2 -28.73 58.78 -19.39
N GLY A 3 -28.28 57.65 -19.94
CA GLY A 3 -28.34 56.35 -19.29
C GLY A 3 -27.23 56.23 -18.25
N ARG A 4 -27.60 56.08 -16.98
CA ARG A 4 -26.68 55.77 -15.88
C ARG A 4 -26.45 54.26 -15.87
N LEU A 5 -25.24 53.85 -16.24
CA LEU A 5 -24.80 52.46 -16.20
C LEU A 5 -24.60 52.05 -14.73
N MET A 6 -25.48 51.20 -14.19
CA MET A 6 -25.25 50.52 -12.91
C MET A 6 -24.25 49.39 -13.15
N ILE A 7 -23.01 49.59 -12.69
CA ILE A 7 -22.03 48.52 -12.57
C ILE A 7 -22.42 47.71 -11.34
N ILE A 8 -23.06 46.56 -11.55
CA ILE A 8 -23.27 45.56 -10.51
C ILE A 8 -21.99 44.74 -10.43
N THR A 9 -21.14 45.07 -9.47
CA THR A 9 -20.00 44.24 -9.06
C THR A 9 -20.55 42.98 -8.37
N TRP A 10 -20.55 41.86 -9.09
CA TRP A 10 -20.72 40.55 -8.48
C TRP A 10 -19.49 40.22 -7.65
N PHE A 11 -19.56 40.45 -6.34
CA PHE A 11 -18.63 39.84 -5.39
C PHE A 11 -18.89 38.33 -5.37
N ALA A 12 -18.05 37.57 -6.06
CA ALA A 12 -17.99 36.12 -5.87
C ALA A 12 -17.42 35.84 -4.48
N TRP A 13 -18.31 35.58 -3.52
CA TRP A 13 -17.94 34.89 -2.28
C TRP A 13 -17.53 33.47 -2.66
N LEU A 14 -16.22 33.21 -2.74
CA LEU A 14 -15.68 31.85 -2.61
C LEU A 14 -15.92 31.43 -1.14
N LEU A 15 -17.07 30.79 -0.91
CA LEU A 15 -17.33 30.07 0.33
C LEU A 15 -16.53 28.76 0.28
N THR A 16 -15.30 28.76 0.82
CA THR A 16 -14.62 27.54 1.27
C THR A 16 -15.00 27.23 2.72
N SER A 17 -16.30 27.25 3.03
CA SER A 17 -16.82 26.62 4.24
C SER A 17 -16.90 25.12 4.00
N GLY A 18 -16.26 24.32 4.84
CA GLY A 18 -16.43 22.86 4.81
C GLY A 18 -17.91 22.47 4.84
N SER A 19 -18.26 21.35 4.22
CA SER A 19 -19.63 20.84 4.31
C SER A 19 -19.84 20.25 5.72
N PRO A 20 -21.03 20.40 6.34
CA PRO A 20 -21.31 19.82 7.65
C PRO A 20 -21.05 18.30 7.71
N GLN A 21 -21.23 17.60 6.59
CA GLN A 21 -20.95 16.15 6.47
C GLN A 21 -19.45 15.84 6.52
N ALA A 22 -18.61 16.69 5.91
CA ALA A 22 -17.16 16.52 5.95
C ALA A 22 -16.60 16.80 7.36
N ASP A 23 -17.13 17.83 8.04
CA ASP A 23 -16.72 18.18 9.39
C ASP A 23 -17.08 17.08 10.39
N ASP A 24 -18.29 16.53 10.30
CA ASP A 24 -18.74 15.41 11.12
C ASP A 24 -17.89 14.13 10.90
N LEU A 25 -17.53 13.81 9.65
CA LEU A 25 -16.66 12.65 9.37
C LEU A 25 -15.27 12.83 9.99
N ARG A 26 -14.68 14.02 9.87
CA ARG A 26 -13.36 14.33 10.42
C ARG A 26 -13.31 14.13 11.94
N GLU A 27 -14.34 14.61 12.64
CA GLU A 27 -14.48 14.45 14.08
C GLU A 27 -14.68 12.98 14.47
N ARG A 28 -15.56 12.24 13.77
CA ARG A 28 -15.80 10.81 14.01
C ARG A 28 -14.54 9.96 13.83
N LEU A 29 -13.69 10.29 12.87
CA LEU A 29 -12.44 9.58 12.59
C LEU A 29 -11.25 10.04 13.45
N LYS A 30 -11.35 11.21 14.09
CA LYS A 30 -10.27 11.87 14.84
C LYS A 30 -9.06 12.14 13.94
N ASP A 31 -9.31 12.80 12.82
CA ASP A 31 -8.27 13.16 11.87
C ASP A 31 -7.63 14.51 12.22
N ASP A 32 -6.62 14.47 13.09
CA ASP A 32 -5.91 15.65 13.58
C ASP A 32 -5.23 16.47 12.46
N ASN A 33 -4.82 15.80 11.38
CA ASN A 33 -4.22 16.46 10.21
C ASN A 33 -5.26 16.95 9.20
N GLY A 34 -6.51 16.49 9.35
CA GLY A 34 -7.60 16.80 8.44
C GLY A 34 -8.25 18.16 8.67
N VAL A 35 -7.79 18.96 9.64
CA VAL A 35 -8.38 20.26 10.06
C VAL A 35 -8.88 21.11 8.90
N GLN A 36 -9.93 21.88 9.14
CA GLN A 36 -10.50 22.76 8.11
C GLN A 36 -9.42 23.72 7.60
N THR A 37 -9.07 23.57 6.32
CA THR A 37 -8.15 24.42 5.60
C THR A 37 -8.78 24.78 4.27
N ASP A 38 -8.30 25.86 3.65
CA ASP A 38 -8.60 26.19 2.26
C ASP A 38 -7.81 25.33 1.26
N LEU A 39 -7.08 24.32 1.75
CA LEU A 39 -6.15 23.50 0.99
C LEU A 39 -6.77 22.19 0.51
N TRP A 40 -7.48 21.48 1.39
CA TRP A 40 -7.91 20.10 1.16
C TRP A 40 -9.42 20.01 0.99
N VAL A 41 -9.87 19.54 -0.18
CA VAL A 41 -11.23 19.00 -0.33
C VAL A 41 -11.28 17.69 0.48
N TYR A 42 -12.16 17.64 1.47
CA TYR A 42 -12.18 16.54 2.43
C TYR A 42 -13.17 15.46 2.00
N ASN A 43 -12.67 14.27 1.65
CA ASN A 43 -13.44 13.07 1.33
C ASN A 43 -14.50 13.25 0.22
N ASP A 44 -14.28 14.17 -0.72
CA ASP A 44 -15.19 14.49 -1.83
C ASP A 44 -14.44 14.62 -3.16
N ILE A 45 -14.03 13.46 -3.69
CA ILE A 45 -13.38 13.35 -5.00
C ILE A 45 -14.27 13.88 -6.14
N PRO A 46 -15.59 13.58 -6.21
CA PRO A 46 -16.45 14.10 -7.27
C PRO A 46 -16.42 15.62 -7.41
N SER A 47 -16.62 16.36 -6.32
CA SER A 47 -16.56 17.83 -6.34
C SER A 47 -15.17 18.33 -6.73
N ALA A 48 -14.11 17.67 -6.26
CA ALA A 48 -12.74 18.01 -6.65
C ALA A 48 -12.48 17.80 -8.15
N MET A 49 -13.06 16.78 -8.78
CA MET A 49 -12.93 16.55 -10.22
C MET A 49 -13.65 17.63 -11.04
N GLU A 50 -14.81 18.10 -10.58
CA GLU A 50 -15.52 19.22 -11.20
C GLU A 50 -14.71 20.51 -11.11
N GLU A 51 -14.14 20.81 -9.94
CA GLU A 51 -13.32 21.99 -9.72
C GLU A 51 -12.01 21.93 -10.52
N ALA A 52 -11.37 20.76 -10.58
CA ALA A 52 -10.17 20.54 -11.40
C ALA A 52 -10.43 20.81 -12.88
N ARG A 53 -11.60 20.40 -13.39
CA ARG A 53 -12.02 20.68 -14.76
C ARG A 53 -12.24 22.18 -14.98
N ARG A 54 -12.85 22.87 -14.01
CA ARG A 54 -13.11 24.32 -14.08
C ARG A 54 -11.81 25.13 -14.07
N LEU A 55 -10.85 24.73 -13.23
CA LEU A 55 -9.58 25.44 -13.07
C LEU A 55 -8.49 24.99 -14.05
N ASN A 56 -8.70 23.92 -14.80
CA ASN A 56 -7.68 23.22 -15.57
C ASN A 56 -6.41 22.96 -14.73
N LYS A 57 -6.61 22.25 -13.62
CA LYS A 57 -5.54 21.80 -12.72
C LYS A 57 -5.60 20.29 -12.57
N PRO A 58 -4.46 19.60 -12.38
CA PRO A 58 -4.46 18.22 -11.95
C PRO A 58 -4.99 18.09 -10.52
N LEU A 59 -5.55 16.93 -10.20
CA LEU A 59 -5.88 16.58 -8.82
C LEU A 59 -4.67 15.96 -8.12
N PHE A 60 -4.50 16.27 -6.84
CA PHE A 60 -3.62 15.54 -5.92
C PHE A 60 -4.48 14.90 -4.84
N VAL A 61 -4.72 13.59 -4.94
CA VAL A 61 -5.57 12.83 -4.01
C VAL A 61 -4.67 12.05 -3.05
N THR A 62 -4.78 12.36 -1.76
CA THR A 62 -4.13 11.58 -0.70
C THR A 62 -5.14 10.57 -0.12
N PHE A 63 -4.69 9.34 0.09
CA PHE A 63 -5.43 8.27 0.74
C PHE A 63 -4.79 8.00 2.09
N ARG A 64 -5.55 8.14 3.17
CA ARG A 64 -5.02 8.03 4.53
C ARG A 64 -5.90 7.17 5.43
N CYS A 65 -5.29 6.16 6.05
CA CYS A 65 -5.92 5.43 7.14
C CYS A 65 -5.75 6.18 8.46
N VAL A 66 -6.83 6.76 8.98
CA VAL A 66 -6.84 7.48 10.27
C VAL A 66 -7.47 6.61 11.36
N PRO A 67 -6.92 6.54 12.59
CA PRO A 67 -5.70 7.19 13.10
C PRO A 67 -4.53 6.20 13.14
N CYS A 68 -4.16 5.62 12.00
CA CYS A 68 -3.02 4.71 11.96
C CYS A 68 -1.74 5.45 12.35
N LYS A 69 -0.84 4.83 13.13
CA LYS A 69 0.43 5.49 13.51
C LYS A 69 1.48 5.42 12.41
N ASP A 70 1.41 4.39 11.57
CA ASP A 70 2.28 4.23 10.41
C ASP A 70 2.06 5.38 9.42
N CYS A 71 3.16 5.94 8.93
CA CYS A 71 3.22 7.16 8.10
C CYS A 71 2.65 8.43 8.75
N ALA A 72 2.38 8.48 10.07
CA ALA A 72 1.74 9.64 10.68
C ALA A 72 2.58 10.93 10.60
N ALA A 73 3.92 10.81 10.71
CA ALA A 73 4.83 11.95 10.56
C ALA A 73 4.84 12.47 9.12
N PHE A 74 5.00 11.57 8.15
CA PHE A 74 4.95 11.93 6.73
C PHE A 74 3.59 12.54 6.34
N ASP A 75 2.48 11.96 6.80
CA ASP A 75 1.14 12.51 6.59
C ASP A 75 0.99 13.92 7.18
N ALA A 76 1.54 14.18 8.37
CA ALA A 76 1.52 15.51 8.98
C ALA A 76 2.31 16.54 8.14
N ASP A 77 3.49 16.16 7.64
CA ASP A 77 4.29 17.01 6.77
C ASP A 77 3.57 17.33 5.45
N VAL A 78 2.94 16.34 4.83
CA VAL A 78 2.17 16.55 3.59
C VAL A 78 0.93 17.40 3.84
N ALA A 79 0.18 17.11 4.90
CA ALA A 79 -1.08 17.79 5.17
C ALA A 79 -0.87 19.26 5.55
N ASN A 80 0.10 19.53 6.43
CA ASN A 80 0.25 20.84 7.08
C ASN A 80 1.70 21.27 7.36
N GLY A 81 2.66 20.34 7.44
CA GLY A 81 3.99 20.60 8.00
C GLY A 81 5.05 21.12 7.02
N ASN A 82 4.84 21.00 5.70
CA ASN A 82 5.82 21.44 4.70
C ASN A 82 5.31 22.56 3.79
N ASP A 83 6.00 23.71 3.82
CA ASP A 83 5.61 24.92 3.06
C ASP A 83 5.64 24.72 1.55
N GLN A 84 6.59 23.95 1.01
CA GLN A 84 6.71 23.74 -0.43
C GLN A 84 5.62 22.80 -0.95
N VAL A 85 5.31 21.72 -0.22
CA VAL A 85 4.17 20.85 -0.52
C VAL A 85 2.88 21.66 -0.46
N LYS A 86 2.70 22.46 0.61
CA LYS A 86 1.53 23.34 0.79
C LYS A 86 1.36 24.32 -0.38
N ALA A 87 2.44 24.98 -0.80
CA ALA A 87 2.40 25.92 -1.92
C ALA A 87 2.00 25.23 -3.23
N LEU A 88 2.62 24.09 -3.55
CA LEU A 88 2.25 23.32 -4.75
C LEU A 88 0.79 22.84 -4.67
N ALA A 89 0.41 22.19 -3.57
CA ALA A 89 -0.92 21.62 -3.35
C ALA A 89 -2.03 22.68 -3.43
N LYS A 90 -1.77 23.91 -2.95
CA LYS A 90 -2.71 25.02 -3.02
C LYS A 90 -2.78 25.66 -4.41
N GLU A 91 -1.61 25.97 -4.98
CA GLU A 91 -1.54 26.82 -6.16
C GLU A 91 -1.69 26.05 -7.46
N LYS A 92 -1.19 24.81 -7.50
CA LYS A 92 -1.01 24.03 -8.73
C LYS A 92 -1.94 22.83 -8.84
N PHE A 93 -2.52 22.35 -7.73
CA PHE A 93 -3.40 21.19 -7.71
C PHE A 93 -4.80 21.55 -7.17
N VAL A 94 -5.79 20.72 -7.49
CA VAL A 94 -6.97 20.55 -6.64
C VAL A 94 -6.69 19.39 -5.70
N SER A 95 -6.45 19.70 -4.43
CA SER A 95 -5.94 18.72 -3.47
C SER A 95 -7.07 18.09 -2.65
N VAL A 96 -7.04 16.77 -2.49
CA VAL A 96 -8.08 15.98 -1.83
C VAL A 96 -7.48 15.13 -0.72
N ARG A 97 -8.14 15.10 0.44
CA ARG A 97 -7.83 14.19 1.54
C ARG A 97 -8.92 13.14 1.65
N GLN A 98 -8.67 11.96 1.10
CA GLN A 98 -9.57 10.81 1.14
C GLN A 98 -9.22 9.91 2.33
N VAL A 99 -10.15 9.77 3.27
CA VAL A 99 -9.96 9.00 4.51
C VAL A 99 -10.90 7.81 4.63
N GLU A 100 -11.84 7.69 3.70
CA GLU A 100 -12.83 6.63 3.65
C GLU A 100 -12.77 5.92 2.29
N MET A 101 -12.69 4.59 2.26
CA MET A 101 -12.61 3.84 1.00
C MET A 101 -13.96 3.40 0.44
N LYS A 102 -15.06 3.54 1.20
CA LYS A 102 -16.32 2.82 0.91
C LYS A 102 -16.90 3.12 -0.48
N GLY A 103 -16.82 4.38 -0.92
CA GLY A 103 -17.33 4.86 -2.21
C GLY A 103 -16.25 5.20 -3.24
N VAL A 104 -14.99 4.87 -2.97
CA VAL A 104 -13.87 5.15 -3.89
C VAL A 104 -14.00 4.28 -5.13
N ASP A 105 -13.85 4.89 -6.32
CA ASP A 105 -13.84 4.16 -7.60
C ASP A 105 -12.55 3.35 -7.75
N LEU A 106 -12.65 2.04 -7.51
CA LEU A 106 -11.52 1.11 -7.57
C LEU A 106 -11.03 0.82 -9.00
N SER A 107 -11.78 1.24 -10.03
CA SER A 107 -11.28 1.21 -11.41
C SER A 107 -10.36 2.38 -11.74
N LEU A 108 -10.38 3.44 -10.94
CA LEU A 108 -9.54 4.61 -11.12
C LEU A 108 -8.40 4.62 -10.10
N PHE A 109 -8.71 4.49 -8.82
CA PHE A 109 -7.76 4.62 -7.73
C PHE A 109 -7.08 3.29 -7.40
N GLN A 110 -6.23 2.86 -8.34
CA GLN A 110 -5.50 1.61 -8.28
C GLN A 110 -4.07 1.85 -7.80
N PHE A 111 -3.82 1.71 -6.49
CA PHE A 111 -2.51 1.72 -5.85
C PHE A 111 -2.41 0.49 -4.93
N ASP A 112 -1.26 0.28 -4.30
CA ASP A 112 -1.13 -0.79 -3.30
C ASP A 112 -2.02 -0.49 -2.09
N HIS A 113 -3.13 -1.23 -1.97
CA HIS A 113 -4.12 -0.95 -0.93
C HIS A 113 -3.68 -1.46 0.45
N ASP A 114 -2.54 -2.14 0.59
CA ASP A 114 -1.94 -2.43 1.91
C ASP A 114 -1.20 -1.22 2.50
N LEU A 115 -1.10 -0.10 1.78
CA LEU A 115 -0.42 1.11 2.25
C LEU A 115 -1.24 1.87 3.30
N ASN A 116 -0.53 2.46 4.26
CA ASN A 116 -1.09 3.33 5.30
C ASN A 116 -1.29 4.78 4.84
N TRP A 117 -0.54 5.18 3.80
CA TRP A 117 -0.63 6.45 3.10
C TRP A 117 -0.33 6.22 1.61
N ALA A 118 -1.11 6.82 0.71
CA ALA A 118 -0.82 6.84 -0.72
C ALA A 118 -1.20 8.19 -1.34
N GLY A 119 -0.52 8.56 -2.42
CA GLY A 119 -0.84 9.71 -3.26
C GLY A 119 -1.18 9.25 -4.67
N MET A 120 -2.22 9.83 -5.25
CA MET A 120 -2.51 9.68 -6.68
C MET A 120 -2.70 11.04 -7.32
N PHE A 121 -2.11 11.21 -8.50
CA PHE A 121 -2.23 12.40 -9.31
C PHE A 121 -2.96 12.07 -10.59
N ILE A 122 -4.07 12.74 -10.84
CA ILE A 122 -4.94 12.45 -11.98
C ILE A 122 -5.38 13.75 -12.66
N ASN A 123 -5.75 13.63 -13.92
CA ASN A 123 -6.50 14.67 -14.61
C ASN A 123 -8.00 14.58 -14.28
N ALA A 124 -8.74 15.65 -14.53
CA ALA A 124 -10.18 15.74 -14.28
C ALA A 124 -11.05 14.82 -15.18
N ASP A 125 -10.44 14.16 -16.18
CA ASP A 125 -11.07 13.13 -17.01
C ASP A 125 -10.70 11.69 -16.58
N GLY A 126 -9.96 11.55 -15.49
CA GLY A 126 -9.56 10.26 -14.92
C GLY A 126 -8.29 9.64 -15.53
N VAL A 127 -7.56 10.36 -16.38
CA VAL A 127 -6.20 9.94 -16.77
C VAL A 127 -5.28 10.02 -15.56
N VAL A 128 -4.53 8.95 -15.30
CA VAL A 128 -3.55 8.90 -14.19
C VAL A 128 -2.22 9.48 -14.66
N TYR A 129 -1.72 10.50 -13.96
CA TYR A 129 -0.37 11.02 -14.17
C TYR A 129 0.66 10.25 -13.35
N ALA A 130 0.35 9.99 -12.07
CA ALA A 130 1.31 9.42 -11.13
C ALA A 130 0.63 8.71 -9.96
N ARG A 131 1.33 7.72 -9.41
CA ARG A 131 1.16 7.23 -8.04
C ARG A 131 2.31 7.74 -7.19
N TYR A 132 2.13 7.85 -5.89
CA TYR A 132 3.20 8.16 -4.95
C TYR A 132 2.94 7.49 -3.61
N GLY A 133 4.02 7.21 -2.88
CA GLY A 133 3.98 6.54 -1.60
C GLY A 133 4.10 5.03 -1.76
N THR A 134 5.01 4.42 -1.01
CA THR A 134 5.17 2.97 -0.92
C THR A 134 5.97 2.59 0.32
N GLN A 135 5.92 1.31 0.69
CA GLN A 135 6.61 0.78 1.87
C GLN A 135 7.20 -0.60 1.61
N SER A 136 8.07 -1.05 2.52
CA SER A 136 8.65 -2.39 2.52
C SER A 136 8.74 -2.93 3.95
N ALA A 137 9.35 -4.11 4.10
CA ALA A 137 9.63 -4.69 5.41
C ALA A 137 10.55 -3.80 6.28
N GLU A 138 11.29 -2.86 5.70
CA GLU A 138 12.12 -1.90 6.43
C GLU A 138 11.31 -0.87 7.23
N GLY A 139 10.06 -0.62 6.83
CA GLY A 139 9.15 0.29 7.53
C GLY A 139 8.19 1.03 6.62
N SER A 140 7.18 1.64 7.24
CA SER A 140 6.10 2.34 6.53
C SER A 140 6.55 3.58 5.76
N ASP A 141 7.66 4.20 6.18
CA ASP A 141 8.23 5.40 5.58
C ASP A 141 9.45 5.13 4.68
N ALA A 142 9.78 3.86 4.42
CA ALA A 142 11.03 3.47 3.74
C ALA A 142 11.29 4.27 2.45
N TYR A 143 10.24 4.49 1.65
CA TYR A 143 10.28 5.19 0.36
C TYR A 143 9.46 6.48 0.32
N ASN A 144 8.93 6.94 1.46
CA ASN A 144 8.18 8.18 1.55
C ASN A 144 9.13 9.31 1.93
N SER A 145 9.35 10.27 1.02
CA SER A 145 10.17 11.45 1.29
C SER A 145 9.52 12.72 0.75
N ILE A 146 9.61 13.81 1.50
CA ILE A 146 9.01 15.09 1.07
C ILE A 146 9.65 15.59 -0.23
N GLU A 147 10.97 15.44 -0.35
CA GLU A 147 11.72 15.75 -1.57
C GLU A 147 11.23 14.91 -2.77
N GLY A 148 11.02 13.60 -2.57
CA GLY A 148 10.47 12.71 -3.58
C GLY A 148 9.06 13.10 -4.01
N LEU A 149 8.19 13.45 -3.06
CA LEU A 149 6.84 13.93 -3.36
C LEU A 149 6.88 15.20 -4.20
N ILE A 150 7.67 16.20 -3.80
CA ILE A 150 7.83 17.47 -4.54
C ILE A 150 8.32 17.20 -5.97
N ASN A 151 9.33 16.33 -6.13
CA ASN A 151 9.84 15.96 -7.44
C ASN A 151 8.77 15.26 -8.29
N THR A 152 7.95 14.39 -7.71
CA THR A 152 6.79 13.79 -8.41
C THR A 152 5.74 14.83 -8.78
N MET A 153 5.40 15.76 -7.87
CA MET A 153 4.45 16.85 -8.15
C MET A 153 4.91 17.71 -9.34
N ASN A 154 6.19 18.08 -9.40
CA ASN A 154 6.73 18.86 -10.51
C ASN A 154 6.64 18.10 -11.85
N ARG A 155 7.01 16.81 -11.88
CA ARG A 155 6.85 15.96 -13.07
C ARG A 155 5.40 15.83 -13.51
N VAL A 156 4.46 15.75 -12.56
CA VAL A 156 3.02 15.76 -12.88
C VAL A 156 2.60 17.08 -13.54
N LEU A 157 3.11 18.22 -13.07
CA LEU A 157 2.80 19.52 -13.68
C LEU A 157 3.33 19.63 -15.11
N GLU A 158 4.52 19.08 -15.39
CA GLU A 158 5.04 18.97 -16.77
C GLU A 158 4.11 18.12 -17.65
N LEU A 159 3.65 16.98 -17.14
CA LEU A 159 2.73 16.10 -17.87
C LEU A 159 1.37 16.76 -18.10
N HIS A 160 0.86 17.49 -17.11
CA HIS A 160 -0.41 18.20 -17.23
C HIS A 160 -0.33 19.35 -18.22
N ALA A 161 0.77 20.11 -18.23
CA ALA A 161 0.98 21.22 -19.16
C ALA A 161 0.99 20.77 -20.63
N ASN A 162 1.39 19.52 -20.91
CA ASN A 162 1.39 18.94 -22.26
C ASN A 162 0.11 18.13 -22.58
N TYR A 163 -0.82 17.97 -21.63
CA TYR A 163 -2.04 17.20 -21.86
C TYR A 163 -3.03 18.02 -22.73
N PRO A 164 -3.66 17.44 -23.77
CA PRO A 164 -3.75 16.01 -24.10
C PRO A 164 -2.70 15.44 -25.08
N ASN A 165 -1.70 16.21 -25.51
CA ASN A 165 -0.72 15.77 -26.53
C ASN A 165 0.08 14.53 -26.09
N ASN A 166 0.28 14.34 -24.79
CA ASN A 166 0.97 13.19 -24.20
C ASN A 166 0.01 12.08 -23.70
N LYS A 167 -1.26 12.07 -24.11
CA LYS A 167 -2.22 11.08 -23.61
C LYS A 167 -1.77 9.62 -23.83
N GLN A 168 -1.05 9.35 -24.92
CA GLN A 168 -0.58 8.01 -25.25
C GLN A 168 0.42 7.45 -24.23
N GLU A 169 1.36 8.27 -23.70
CA GLU A 169 2.35 7.82 -22.70
C GLU A 169 1.74 7.60 -21.30
N LEU A 170 0.48 7.98 -21.11
CA LEU A 170 -0.28 7.82 -19.86
C LEU A 170 -1.31 6.69 -19.93
N ALA A 171 -1.59 6.16 -21.13
CA ALA A 171 -2.68 5.21 -21.34
C ALA A 171 -2.54 3.92 -20.50
N GLY A 172 -1.31 3.41 -20.35
CA GLY A 172 -1.04 2.20 -19.57
C GLY A 172 -1.09 2.39 -18.05
N LYS A 173 -1.20 3.64 -17.55
CA LYS A 173 -1.24 3.93 -16.12
C LYS A 173 -2.57 3.57 -15.45
N ARG A 174 -3.59 3.16 -16.22
CA ARG A 174 -4.88 2.67 -15.71
C ARG A 174 -5.09 1.22 -16.12
N GLY A 175 -5.39 0.36 -15.15
CA GLY A 175 -5.67 -1.06 -15.38
C GLY A 175 -7.10 -1.28 -15.87
N THR A 176 -7.44 -2.54 -16.15
CA THR A 176 -8.73 -2.95 -16.73
C THR A 176 -9.81 -3.29 -15.70
N LYS A 177 -9.60 -2.98 -14.42
CA LYS A 177 -10.58 -3.29 -13.36
C LYS A 177 -11.95 -2.68 -13.70
N PRO A 178 -13.06 -3.44 -13.56
CA PRO A 178 -14.40 -2.90 -13.77
C PRO A 178 -14.71 -1.82 -12.73
N LYS A 179 -15.54 -0.84 -13.11
CA LYS A 179 -16.00 0.20 -12.19
C LYS A 179 -16.75 -0.46 -11.02
N SER A 180 -16.24 -0.23 -9.83
CA SER A 180 -16.77 -0.74 -8.57
C SER A 180 -16.24 0.09 -7.42
N THR A 181 -16.97 0.06 -6.31
CA THR A 181 -16.56 0.60 -5.02
C THR A 181 -16.20 -0.53 -4.07
N ALA A 182 -15.60 -0.18 -2.93
CA ALA A 182 -15.28 -1.17 -1.91
C ALA A 182 -16.52 -1.92 -1.41
N LEU A 183 -17.65 -1.21 -1.21
CA LEU A 183 -18.92 -1.80 -0.76
C LEU A 183 -19.51 -2.82 -1.73
N GLU A 184 -19.18 -2.71 -3.02
CA GLU A 184 -19.69 -3.57 -4.08
C GLU A 184 -18.80 -4.79 -4.32
N MET A 185 -17.68 -4.93 -3.60
CA MET A 185 -16.77 -6.05 -3.80
C MET A 185 -17.38 -7.37 -3.31
N PRO A 186 -17.38 -8.43 -4.14
CA PRO A 186 -18.05 -9.69 -3.81
C PRO A 186 -17.46 -10.40 -2.58
N GLY A 187 -16.16 -10.27 -2.32
CA GLY A 187 -15.50 -10.86 -1.15
C GLY A 187 -15.49 -9.97 0.10
N LEU A 188 -16.14 -8.80 0.09
CA LEU A 188 -16.17 -7.93 1.27
C LEU A 188 -17.01 -8.58 2.38
N LYS A 189 -16.38 -8.91 3.50
CA LYS A 189 -17.09 -9.44 4.68
C LYS A 189 -17.86 -8.33 5.39
N ASN A 190 -19.09 -8.62 5.84
CA ASN A 190 -19.94 -7.69 6.60
C ASN A 190 -20.26 -6.36 5.88
N PRO A 191 -20.69 -6.35 4.61
CA PRO A 191 -20.93 -5.11 3.85
C PRO A 191 -22.00 -4.21 4.50
N ALA A 192 -23.03 -4.80 5.13
CA ALA A 192 -24.07 -4.07 5.85
C ALA A 192 -23.53 -3.25 7.03
N LYS A 193 -22.44 -3.68 7.68
CA LYS A 193 -21.76 -2.92 8.74
C LYS A 193 -21.09 -1.66 8.18
N TYR A 194 -20.45 -1.80 7.01
CA TYR A 194 -19.71 -0.72 6.35
C TYR A 194 -20.61 0.30 5.64
N ALA A 195 -21.82 -0.12 5.25
CA ALA A 195 -22.83 0.75 4.66
C ALA A 195 -23.41 1.79 5.66
N GLN A 196 -23.25 1.54 6.97
CA GLN A 196 -23.65 2.49 8.01
C GLN A 196 -22.77 3.75 8.00
N GLU A 197 -23.15 4.74 8.81
CA GLU A 197 -22.35 5.93 9.04
C GLU A 197 -20.95 5.58 9.57
N THR A 198 -19.91 6.18 8.98
CA THR A 198 -18.51 5.82 9.21
C THR A 198 -17.94 6.28 10.55
N THR A 199 -17.83 5.36 11.47
CA THR A 199 -17.04 5.54 12.68
C THR A 199 -15.70 4.80 12.53
N ARG A 200 -14.82 4.98 13.51
CA ARG A 200 -13.58 4.17 13.62
C ARG A 200 -13.84 2.66 13.73
N SER A 201 -15.05 2.24 14.10
CA SER A 201 -15.38 0.82 14.29
C SER A 201 -15.87 0.12 13.02
N ASN A 202 -16.21 0.87 11.97
CA ASN A 202 -16.83 0.38 10.74
C ASN A 202 -16.37 1.15 9.49
N CYS A 203 -15.16 1.71 9.50
CA CYS A 203 -14.52 2.20 8.28
C CYS A 203 -13.98 1.02 7.47
N ILE A 204 -14.08 1.08 6.14
CA ILE A 204 -13.33 0.18 5.26
C ILE A 204 -11.91 0.72 5.17
N HIS A 205 -10.96 -0.01 5.75
CA HIS A 205 -9.54 0.29 5.61
C HIS A 205 -9.04 -0.10 4.22
N CYS A 206 -8.00 0.57 3.72
CA CYS A 206 -7.46 0.27 2.38
C CYS A 206 -7.14 -1.22 2.20
N HIS A 207 -6.51 -1.88 3.18
CA HIS A 207 -6.14 -3.30 3.04
C HIS A 207 -7.38 -4.22 2.94
N ASN A 208 -8.57 -3.75 3.35
CA ASN A 208 -9.81 -4.53 3.18
C ASN A 208 -10.18 -4.74 1.71
N ILE A 209 -9.67 -3.92 0.80
CA ILE A 209 -9.79 -4.16 -0.65
C ILE A 209 -9.06 -5.46 -1.01
N HIS A 210 -7.82 -5.61 -0.55
CA HIS A 210 -7.05 -6.83 -0.77
C HIS A 210 -7.61 -8.04 0.02
N ASP A 211 -8.14 -7.82 1.23
CA ASP A 211 -8.88 -8.87 1.96
C ASP A 211 -10.07 -9.39 1.15
N ALA A 212 -10.86 -8.48 0.55
CA ALA A 212 -12.01 -8.83 -0.26
C ALA A 212 -11.62 -9.53 -1.58
N GLU A 213 -10.51 -9.13 -2.22
CA GLU A 213 -9.96 -9.83 -3.39
C GLU A 213 -9.55 -11.27 -3.03
N HIS A 214 -8.84 -11.46 -1.90
CA HIS A 214 -8.44 -12.78 -1.44
C HIS A 214 -9.66 -13.64 -1.10
N GLN A 215 -10.64 -13.09 -0.38
CA GLN A 215 -11.84 -13.81 -0.01
C GLN A 215 -12.64 -14.23 -1.25
N HIS A 216 -12.82 -13.33 -2.22
CA HIS A 216 -13.51 -13.69 -3.46
C HIS A 216 -12.80 -14.83 -4.19
N ALA A 217 -11.46 -14.77 -4.29
CA ALA A 217 -10.68 -15.83 -4.92
C ALA A 217 -10.77 -17.16 -4.16
N LEU A 218 -10.89 -17.14 -2.83
CA LEU A 218 -11.15 -18.35 -2.04
C LEU A 218 -12.53 -18.92 -2.34
N ASP A 219 -13.57 -18.07 -2.35
CA ASP A 219 -14.95 -18.46 -2.62
C ASP A 219 -15.12 -19.05 -4.03
N THR A 220 -14.31 -18.59 -4.99
CA THR A 220 -14.33 -19.08 -6.38
C THR A 220 -13.27 -20.14 -6.68
N GLY A 221 -12.47 -20.58 -5.70
CA GLY A 221 -11.45 -21.61 -5.87
C GLY A 221 -10.25 -21.19 -6.75
N THR A 222 -10.00 -19.90 -6.89
CA THR A 222 -8.90 -19.33 -7.70
C THR A 222 -7.78 -18.73 -6.86
N TYR A 223 -7.87 -18.80 -5.52
CA TYR A 223 -6.84 -18.28 -4.63
C TYR A 223 -5.51 -19.04 -4.78
N THR A 224 -4.41 -18.29 -4.87
CA THR A 224 -3.05 -18.83 -4.81
C THR A 224 -2.17 -17.95 -3.90
N PRO A 225 -1.11 -18.49 -3.27
CA PRO A 225 -0.16 -17.68 -2.51
C PRO A 225 0.50 -16.57 -3.33
N GLU A 226 0.56 -16.70 -4.65
CA GLU A 226 1.12 -15.65 -5.52
C GLU A 226 0.36 -14.33 -5.44
N MET A 227 -0.92 -14.36 -5.07
CA MET A 227 -1.72 -13.17 -4.85
C MET A 227 -1.13 -12.27 -3.76
N LEU A 228 -0.29 -12.78 -2.87
CA LEU A 228 0.35 -12.00 -1.79
C LEU A 228 1.55 -11.17 -2.29
N TRP A 229 2.17 -11.53 -3.42
CA TRP A 229 3.25 -10.76 -4.04
C TRP A 229 2.71 -9.64 -4.93
N LYS A 230 2.11 -8.65 -4.28
CA LYS A 230 1.58 -7.44 -4.93
C LYS A 230 2.66 -6.37 -5.03
N TYR A 231 2.55 -5.51 -6.04
CA TYR A 231 3.39 -4.31 -6.20
C TYR A 231 4.89 -4.55 -5.90
N PRO A 232 5.55 -5.51 -6.58
CA PRO A 232 6.96 -5.80 -6.32
C PRO A 232 7.81 -4.56 -6.55
N MET A 233 8.82 -4.37 -5.70
CA MET A 233 9.75 -3.24 -5.80
C MET A 233 10.65 -3.39 -7.04
N PRO A 234 11.20 -2.30 -7.59
CA PRO A 234 12.25 -2.37 -8.60
C PRO A 234 13.47 -3.21 -8.15
N ASP A 235 13.69 -3.33 -6.83
CA ASP A 235 14.69 -4.21 -6.22
C ASP A 235 14.54 -5.67 -6.67
N ASN A 236 13.32 -6.14 -6.92
CA ASN A 236 13.04 -7.51 -7.42
C ASN A 236 13.70 -7.80 -8.77
N ILE A 237 13.94 -6.76 -9.58
CA ILE A 237 14.63 -6.89 -10.88
C ILE A 237 16.07 -6.39 -10.83
N GLY A 238 16.54 -5.99 -9.64
CA GLY A 238 17.90 -5.53 -9.39
C GLY A 238 18.13 -4.03 -9.51
N LEU A 239 17.07 -3.21 -9.49
CA LEU A 239 17.19 -1.76 -9.51
C LEU A 239 16.88 -1.19 -8.12
N LYS A 240 17.83 -0.49 -7.50
CA LYS A 240 17.50 0.40 -6.38
C LYS A 240 17.32 1.81 -6.90
N ILE A 241 16.23 2.44 -6.51
CA ILE A 241 15.88 3.79 -6.93
C ILE A 241 16.11 4.73 -5.76
N ASP A 242 16.76 5.87 -6.02
CA ASP A 242 16.90 6.92 -5.02
C ASP A 242 15.51 7.44 -4.64
N ARG A 243 15.14 7.30 -3.36
CA ARG A 243 13.82 7.71 -2.84
C ARG A 243 13.55 9.22 -2.91
N LYS A 244 14.59 10.04 -3.08
CA LYS A 244 14.47 11.50 -3.22
C LYS A 244 14.21 11.92 -4.66
N SER A 245 14.89 11.32 -5.63
CA SER A 245 14.56 11.48 -7.05
C SER A 245 13.24 10.77 -7.39
N GLY A 246 13.06 9.54 -6.93
CA GLY A 246 11.93 8.66 -7.24
C GLY A 246 11.97 8.02 -8.63
N ILE A 247 12.95 8.36 -9.48
CA ILE A 247 13.18 7.71 -10.78
C ILE A 247 14.66 7.40 -11.08
N GLN A 248 15.60 8.00 -10.36
CA GLN A 248 17.02 7.78 -10.58
C GLN A 248 17.48 6.44 -10.00
N VAL A 249 18.23 5.67 -10.79
CA VAL A 249 18.88 4.44 -10.37
C VAL A 249 20.06 4.77 -9.45
N SER A 250 19.94 4.47 -8.15
CA SER A 250 21.01 4.65 -7.18
C SER A 250 21.97 3.46 -7.12
N GLU A 251 21.48 2.26 -7.44
CA GLU A 251 22.27 1.03 -7.46
C GLU A 251 21.68 0.05 -8.47
N VAL A 252 22.55 -0.72 -9.13
CA VAL A 252 22.17 -1.89 -9.92
C VAL A 252 22.81 -3.11 -9.27
N VAL A 253 21.98 -4.04 -8.80
CA VAL A 253 22.43 -5.25 -8.11
C VAL A 253 23.22 -6.13 -9.08
N ALA A 254 24.43 -6.55 -8.70
CA ALA A 254 25.26 -7.42 -9.53
C ALA A 254 24.52 -8.72 -9.90
N ASP A 255 24.76 -9.22 -11.11
CA ASP A 255 24.16 -10.45 -11.66
C ASP A 255 22.62 -10.49 -11.77
N SER A 256 21.95 -9.38 -11.46
CA SER A 256 20.50 -9.22 -11.58
C SER A 256 20.02 -9.14 -13.04
N ALA A 257 18.70 -9.20 -13.23
CA ALA A 257 18.08 -9.02 -14.53
C ALA A 257 18.40 -7.64 -15.13
N ALA A 258 18.31 -6.58 -14.34
CA ALA A 258 18.65 -5.22 -14.77
C ALA A 258 20.14 -5.06 -15.14
N ALA A 259 21.06 -5.66 -14.36
CA ALA A 259 22.48 -5.64 -14.67
C ALA A 259 22.78 -6.33 -16.01
N LYS A 260 22.17 -7.51 -16.25
CA LYS A 260 22.31 -8.25 -17.51
C LYS A 260 21.76 -7.49 -18.71
N ALA A 261 20.71 -6.70 -18.51
CA ALA A 261 20.15 -5.82 -19.54
C ALA A 261 21.02 -4.59 -19.83
N GLY A 262 22.00 -4.28 -18.97
CA GLY A 262 22.95 -3.20 -19.17
C GLY A 262 22.50 -1.82 -18.66
N ILE A 263 21.48 -1.77 -17.78
CA ILE A 263 21.06 -0.53 -17.11
C ILE A 263 22.17 -0.07 -16.17
N LYS A 264 22.42 1.25 -16.09
CA LYS A 264 23.54 1.81 -15.30
C LYS A 264 23.04 2.67 -14.15
N VAL A 265 23.90 2.78 -13.13
CA VAL A 265 23.72 3.69 -11.99
C VAL A 265 23.78 5.14 -12.46
N GLY A 266 22.96 5.99 -11.86
CA GLY A 266 22.89 7.44 -12.10
C GLY A 266 21.92 7.84 -13.21
N GLU A 267 21.32 6.88 -13.92
CA GLU A 267 20.34 7.16 -14.96
C GLU A 267 18.93 7.31 -14.38
N ASP A 268 18.10 8.14 -15.01
CA ASP A 268 16.68 8.19 -14.70
C ASP A 268 15.94 7.14 -15.51
N ILE A 269 15.04 6.41 -14.85
CA ILE A 269 14.06 5.57 -15.51
C ILE A 269 12.96 6.48 -16.08
N VAL A 270 12.94 6.64 -17.40
CA VAL A 270 12.02 7.53 -18.12
C VAL A 270 10.69 6.84 -18.40
N ARG A 271 10.73 5.61 -18.93
CA ARG A 271 9.53 4.80 -19.19
C ARG A 271 9.72 3.35 -18.78
N MET A 272 8.62 2.71 -18.40
CA MET A 272 8.53 1.25 -18.27
C MET A 272 7.31 0.75 -19.04
N ASN A 273 7.49 -0.23 -19.92
CA ASN A 273 6.47 -0.72 -20.86
C ASN A 273 5.74 0.41 -21.58
N GLY A 274 6.50 1.41 -22.06
CA GLY A 274 5.98 2.59 -22.77
C GLY A 274 5.25 3.63 -21.90
N GLN A 275 5.10 3.39 -20.59
CA GLN A 275 4.45 4.30 -19.66
C GLN A 275 5.45 5.27 -19.05
N ARG A 276 5.11 6.56 -18.98
CA ARG A 276 5.98 7.57 -18.35
C ARG A 276 6.14 7.33 -16.84
N MET A 277 7.36 7.25 -16.33
CA MET A 277 7.61 7.09 -14.89
C MET A 277 7.72 8.44 -14.19
N THR A 278 7.07 8.55 -13.02
CA THR A 278 7.12 9.76 -12.18
C THR A 278 7.44 9.45 -10.71
N SER A 279 7.52 8.16 -10.34
CA SER A 279 7.82 7.70 -8.99
C SER A 279 8.12 6.20 -8.98
N ILE A 280 8.61 5.70 -7.84
CA ILE A 280 8.78 4.27 -7.55
C ILE A 280 7.43 3.54 -7.62
N ALA A 281 6.34 4.17 -7.15
CA ALA A 281 5.02 3.56 -7.16
C ALA A 281 4.45 3.35 -8.57
N ASP A 282 4.86 4.17 -9.56
CA ASP A 282 4.56 3.89 -10.97
C ASP A 282 5.33 2.66 -11.48
N MET A 283 6.58 2.47 -11.05
CA MET A 283 7.36 1.29 -11.41
C MET A 283 6.72 0.02 -10.83
N GLN A 284 6.34 0.06 -9.55
CA GLN A 284 5.61 -1.03 -8.90
C GLN A 284 4.29 -1.32 -9.61
N TRP A 285 3.59 -0.29 -10.10
CA TRP A 285 2.38 -0.47 -10.91
C TRP A 285 2.66 -1.29 -12.18
N VAL A 286 3.68 -0.92 -12.95
CA VAL A 286 4.06 -1.66 -14.16
C VAL A 286 4.43 -3.10 -13.81
N LEU A 287 5.29 -3.29 -12.81
CA LEU A 287 5.75 -4.61 -12.38
C LEU A 287 4.60 -5.47 -11.81
N HIS A 288 3.64 -4.89 -11.11
CA HIS A 288 2.48 -5.62 -10.58
C HIS A 288 1.64 -6.29 -11.67
N HIS A 289 1.54 -5.69 -12.85
CA HIS A 289 0.69 -6.17 -13.96
C HIS A 289 1.37 -7.18 -14.87
N LEU A 290 2.67 -7.43 -14.69
CA LEU A 290 3.37 -8.50 -15.39
C LEU A 290 3.01 -9.87 -14.79
N PRO A 291 3.05 -10.97 -15.54
CA PRO A 291 2.87 -12.30 -14.96
C PRO A 291 4.07 -12.67 -14.06
N ASN A 292 3.85 -13.56 -13.08
CA ASN A 292 4.94 -14.12 -12.26
C ASN A 292 5.68 -15.30 -12.94
N THR A 293 5.47 -15.47 -14.25
CA THR A 293 6.15 -16.45 -15.10
C THR A 293 7.34 -15.81 -15.82
N GLU A 294 8.01 -16.57 -16.69
CA GLU A 294 8.96 -15.99 -17.63
C GLU A 294 8.30 -14.88 -18.46
N THR A 295 8.92 -13.70 -18.48
CA THR A 295 8.42 -12.51 -19.17
C THR A 295 9.56 -11.50 -19.34
N HIS A 296 9.23 -10.32 -19.86
CA HIS A 296 10.15 -9.19 -20.00
C HIS A 296 9.48 -7.89 -19.55
N VAL A 297 10.30 -6.91 -19.16
CA VAL A 297 9.90 -5.53 -19.00
C VAL A 297 10.81 -4.62 -19.83
N THR A 298 10.20 -3.79 -20.66
CA THR A 298 10.92 -2.78 -21.45
C THR A 298 11.15 -1.56 -20.56
N ILE A 299 12.39 -1.11 -20.43
CA ILE A 299 12.78 0.05 -19.62
C ILE A 299 13.53 1.06 -20.49
N GLU A 300 13.04 2.28 -20.56
CA GLU A 300 13.72 3.40 -21.21
C GLU A 300 14.47 4.23 -20.16
N CYS A 301 15.79 4.29 -20.29
CA CYS A 301 16.70 5.05 -19.43
C CYS A 301 17.14 6.36 -20.10
N SER A 302 17.47 7.37 -19.30
CA SER A 302 17.79 8.72 -19.78
C SER A 302 19.02 8.83 -20.69
N ALA A 303 20.01 7.93 -20.57
CA ALA A 303 21.25 8.01 -21.35
C ALA A 303 21.56 6.74 -22.17
N SER A 304 21.25 5.56 -21.64
CA SER A 304 21.55 4.26 -22.27
C SER A 304 20.47 3.78 -23.25
N GLY A 305 19.30 4.43 -23.28
CA GLY A 305 18.23 4.13 -24.23
C GLY A 305 17.28 3.06 -23.71
N ILE A 306 16.78 2.19 -24.60
CA ILE A 306 15.77 1.18 -24.28
C ILE A 306 16.44 -0.16 -23.98
N HIS A 307 16.04 -0.79 -22.88
CA HIS A 307 16.51 -2.08 -22.40
C HIS A 307 15.35 -3.07 -22.29
N GLU A 308 15.56 -4.30 -22.75
CA GLU A 308 14.68 -5.43 -22.51
C GLU A 308 15.21 -6.23 -21.32
N VAL A 309 14.51 -6.17 -20.18
CA VAL A 309 14.90 -6.87 -18.96
C VAL A 309 14.14 -8.19 -18.87
N ALA A 310 14.84 -9.30 -19.10
CA ALA A 310 14.27 -10.64 -19.01
C ALA A 310 14.08 -11.09 -17.55
N LEU A 311 12.88 -11.57 -17.21
CA LEU A 311 12.48 -12.01 -15.88
C LEU A 311 12.16 -13.50 -15.90
N THR A 312 12.60 -14.23 -14.87
CA THR A 312 12.34 -15.67 -14.71
C THR A 312 11.09 -15.92 -13.89
N ALA A 313 10.51 -17.12 -13.97
CA ALA A 313 9.39 -17.50 -13.11
C ALA A 313 9.72 -17.29 -11.61
N GLY A 314 8.77 -16.77 -10.85
CA GLY A 314 8.93 -16.47 -9.42
C GLY A 314 9.60 -15.13 -9.11
N TRP A 315 9.88 -14.27 -10.09
CA TRP A 315 10.59 -13.00 -9.88
C TRP A 315 9.86 -12.01 -8.94
N LYS A 316 8.54 -12.14 -8.75
CA LYS A 316 7.77 -11.25 -7.85
C LYS A 316 7.98 -11.53 -6.37
N MET A 317 8.59 -12.67 -6.03
CA MET A 317 8.80 -13.05 -4.63
C MET A 317 9.52 -11.93 -3.86
N ASN A 318 8.91 -11.50 -2.77
CA ASN A 318 9.46 -10.50 -1.86
C ASN A 318 8.96 -10.74 -0.44
N ASP A 319 9.55 -10.03 0.53
CA ASP A 319 9.05 -10.02 1.90
C ASP A 319 7.77 -9.17 1.99
N PHE A 320 6.64 -9.85 1.97
CA PHE A 320 5.31 -9.25 2.14
C PHE A 320 4.83 -9.22 3.59
N SER A 321 5.68 -9.55 4.57
CA SER A 321 5.28 -9.70 5.97
C SER A 321 4.72 -8.43 6.62
N TRP A 322 4.95 -7.27 6.01
CA TRP A 322 4.38 -5.99 6.44
C TRP A 322 2.92 -5.79 6.00
N ARG A 323 2.41 -6.54 5.03
CA ARG A 323 1.09 -6.32 4.41
C ARG A 323 -0.05 -6.63 5.39
N GLY A 324 -0.98 -5.69 5.53
CA GLY A 324 -2.17 -5.89 6.37
C GLY A 324 -3.07 -7.04 5.90
N SER A 325 -3.20 -7.20 4.58
CA SER A 325 -4.05 -8.22 3.98
C SER A 325 -3.57 -9.66 4.16
N MET A 326 -2.31 -9.87 4.57
CA MET A 326 -1.79 -11.22 4.82
C MET A 326 -2.44 -11.88 6.04
N TRP A 327 -2.96 -11.09 6.99
CA TRP A 327 -3.51 -11.60 8.24
C TRP A 327 -4.84 -12.32 8.05
N ASN A 328 -5.59 -11.95 7.01
CA ASN A 328 -6.84 -12.60 6.63
C ASN A 328 -6.66 -13.71 5.58
N ALA A 329 -5.46 -13.84 5.02
CA ALA A 329 -5.12 -14.90 4.08
C ALA A 329 -4.90 -16.24 4.81
N PRO A 330 -5.38 -17.37 4.25
CA PRO A 330 -5.17 -18.69 4.82
C PRO A 330 -3.72 -19.18 4.58
N PRO A 331 -3.21 -20.08 5.44
CA PRO A 331 -3.84 -20.55 6.67
C PRO A 331 -3.65 -19.56 7.84
N ARG A 332 -4.68 -19.42 8.67
CA ARG A 332 -4.70 -18.49 9.81
C ARG A 332 -4.43 -19.22 11.14
N LEU A 333 -3.24 -19.03 11.71
CA LEU A 333 -2.89 -19.56 13.03
C LEU A 333 -3.65 -18.87 14.19
N GLN A 334 -3.87 -17.56 14.08
CA GLN A 334 -4.62 -16.74 15.06
C GLN A 334 -4.05 -16.78 16.50
N VAL A 335 -2.72 -16.79 16.60
CA VAL A 335 -1.96 -16.68 17.85
C VAL A 335 -1.08 -15.43 17.77
N TRP A 336 -1.10 -14.61 18.81
CA TRP A 336 -0.17 -13.48 18.95
C TRP A 336 1.19 -13.99 19.43
N LEU A 337 2.20 -13.80 18.59
CA LEU A 337 3.52 -14.41 18.70
C LEU A 337 4.65 -13.36 18.78
N PRO A 338 4.70 -12.48 19.80
CA PRO A 338 5.80 -11.54 19.94
C PRO A 338 7.14 -12.27 20.10
N GLU A 339 8.18 -11.66 19.54
CA GLU A 339 9.53 -12.22 19.52
C GLU A 339 10.23 -12.12 20.87
N ILE A 340 11.07 -13.12 21.15
CA ILE A 340 12.06 -13.14 22.20
C ILE A 340 13.44 -13.13 21.53
N THR A 341 14.26 -12.13 21.87
CA THR A 341 15.59 -11.94 21.28
C THR A 341 16.62 -11.57 22.35
N GLY A 342 17.90 -11.59 21.98
CA GLY A 342 19.01 -11.10 22.80
C GLY A 342 19.13 -11.79 24.17
N ASP A 343 19.34 -11.02 25.23
CA ASP A 343 19.55 -11.52 26.60
C ASP A 343 18.37 -12.37 27.13
N ALA A 344 17.17 -12.16 26.59
CA ALA A 344 16.00 -12.95 26.98
C ALA A 344 16.13 -14.42 26.51
N LEU A 345 16.79 -14.68 25.37
CA LEU A 345 17.08 -16.04 24.90
C LEU A 345 18.09 -16.75 25.80
N ALA A 346 19.12 -16.03 26.27
CA ALA A 346 20.13 -16.59 27.16
C ALA A 346 19.52 -17.09 28.49
N LYS A 347 18.52 -16.37 29.01
CA LYS A 347 17.75 -16.79 30.21
C LYS A 347 16.94 -18.08 29.99
N LEU A 348 16.65 -18.43 28.73
CA LEU A 348 15.96 -19.65 28.33
C LEU A 348 16.93 -20.77 27.94
N GLY A 349 18.24 -20.53 28.00
CA GLY A 349 19.25 -21.51 27.56
C GLY A 349 19.28 -21.71 26.04
N LEU A 350 18.82 -20.73 25.26
CA LEU A 350 18.79 -20.79 23.79
C LEU A 350 19.98 -20.03 23.18
N PRO A 351 20.50 -20.46 22.01
CA PRO A 351 21.53 -19.72 21.29
C PRO A 351 21.05 -18.32 20.91
N GLN A 352 21.90 -17.30 21.10
CA GLN A 352 21.57 -15.93 20.70
C GLN A 352 21.48 -15.74 19.18
N SER A 353 22.02 -16.68 18.40
CA SER A 353 21.91 -16.72 16.93
C SER A 353 20.54 -17.15 16.44
N ASP A 354 19.72 -17.76 17.30
CA ASP A 354 18.35 -18.13 17.01
C ASP A 354 17.39 -17.06 17.56
N GLY A 355 16.09 -17.28 17.36
CA GLY A 355 15.00 -16.52 17.93
C GLY A 355 14.00 -17.46 18.59
N ALA A 356 13.00 -16.88 19.25
CA ALA A 356 11.85 -17.61 19.72
C ALA A 356 10.61 -16.73 19.69
N LEU A 357 9.43 -17.36 19.64
CA LEU A 357 8.14 -16.65 19.65
C LEU A 357 7.33 -17.07 20.87
N GLU A 358 6.90 -16.11 21.68
CA GLU A 358 6.03 -16.37 22.82
C GLU A 358 4.58 -16.45 22.35
N ALA A 359 3.86 -17.54 22.62
CA ALA A 359 2.41 -17.60 22.49
C ALA A 359 1.75 -16.71 23.56
N ARG A 360 1.70 -15.39 23.31
CA ARG A 360 1.22 -14.43 24.31
C ARG A 360 -0.30 -14.41 24.43
N TRP A 361 -1.01 -14.66 23.33
CA TRP A 361 -2.45 -14.76 23.31
C TRP A 361 -2.93 -15.70 22.21
N ILE A 362 -3.92 -16.52 22.51
CA ILE A 362 -4.54 -17.45 21.55
C ILE A 362 -6.00 -17.02 21.33
N ASN A 363 -6.37 -16.69 20.09
CA ASN A 363 -7.74 -16.32 19.77
C ASN A 363 -8.65 -17.55 19.66
N LYS A 364 -9.29 -17.93 20.76
CA LYS A 364 -10.19 -19.10 20.83
C LYS A 364 -11.57 -18.87 20.21
N GLU A 365 -11.93 -17.62 19.88
CA GLU A 365 -13.17 -17.34 19.16
C GLU A 365 -13.08 -17.70 17.68
N GLY A 366 -11.85 -17.69 17.13
CA GLY A 366 -11.59 -18.09 15.76
C GLY A 366 -11.09 -19.53 15.65
N ARG A 367 -11.40 -20.18 14.52
CA ARG A 367 -11.19 -21.62 14.31
C ARG A 367 -9.72 -22.01 14.41
N GLY A 368 -8.81 -21.22 13.83
CA GLY A 368 -7.38 -21.49 13.87
C GLY A 368 -6.78 -21.43 15.28
N GLY A 369 -7.15 -20.42 16.07
CA GLY A 369 -6.63 -20.28 17.43
C GLY A 369 -7.24 -21.30 18.38
N GLN A 370 -8.53 -21.62 18.23
CA GLN A 370 -9.17 -22.73 18.93
C GLN A 370 -8.48 -24.07 18.61
N GLN A 371 -8.20 -24.35 17.34
CA GLN A 371 -7.50 -25.57 16.93
C GLN A 371 -6.07 -25.63 17.48
N ALA A 372 -5.32 -24.53 17.47
CA ALA A 372 -4.00 -24.49 18.09
C ALA A 372 -4.04 -24.81 19.60
N PHE A 373 -5.07 -24.33 20.29
CA PHE A 373 -5.31 -24.67 21.69
C PHE A 373 -5.67 -26.15 21.86
N ASP A 374 -6.54 -26.70 21.03
CA ASP A 374 -6.94 -28.11 21.09
C ASP A 374 -5.76 -29.05 20.79
N ASP A 375 -4.87 -28.64 19.89
CA ASP A 375 -3.62 -29.34 19.55
C ASP A 375 -2.51 -29.18 20.60
N GLY A 376 -2.81 -28.51 21.72
CA GLY A 376 -1.97 -28.50 22.91
C GLY A 376 -1.14 -27.24 23.14
N LEU A 377 -1.20 -26.24 22.25
CA LEU A 377 -0.54 -24.95 22.47
C LEU A 377 -1.21 -24.20 23.63
N ARG A 378 -0.43 -23.54 24.47
CA ARG A 378 -0.88 -22.77 25.63
C ARG A 378 -0.24 -21.39 25.62
N GLU A 379 -0.91 -20.45 26.26
CA GLU A 379 -0.31 -19.13 26.48
C GLU A 379 0.96 -19.27 27.33
N LYS A 380 1.98 -18.45 27.01
CA LYS A 380 3.35 -18.48 27.54
C LYS A 380 4.23 -19.62 27.03
N ASP A 381 3.74 -20.50 26.17
CA ASP A 381 4.63 -21.40 25.44
C ASP A 381 5.59 -20.58 24.59
N ILE A 382 6.85 -21.04 24.54
CA ILE A 382 7.89 -20.39 23.75
C ILE A 382 8.21 -21.30 22.57
N ILE A 383 7.81 -20.91 21.37
CA ILE A 383 8.10 -21.64 20.13
C ILE A 383 9.56 -21.40 19.78
N ILE A 384 10.35 -22.47 19.70
CA ILE A 384 11.80 -22.41 19.44
C ILE A 384 12.18 -23.04 18.10
N ALA A 385 11.33 -23.89 17.54
CA ALA A 385 11.50 -24.44 16.19
C ALA A 385 10.15 -24.71 15.51
N ALA A 386 10.15 -24.69 14.18
CA ALA A 386 9.03 -25.08 13.34
C ALA A 386 9.56 -25.94 12.18
N ALA A 387 8.94 -27.10 11.94
CA ALA A 387 9.43 -28.08 10.96
C ALA A 387 10.92 -28.43 11.14
N ASP A 388 11.30 -28.71 12.39
CA ASP A 388 12.66 -29.05 12.81
C ASP A 388 13.72 -27.95 12.60
N GLU A 389 13.33 -26.77 12.09
CA GLU A 389 14.20 -25.62 11.89
C GLU A 389 14.05 -24.61 13.05
N PRO A 390 15.15 -24.15 13.65
CA PRO A 390 15.11 -23.09 14.67
C PRO A 390 14.42 -21.84 14.14
N ILE A 391 13.62 -21.19 15.00
CA ILE A 391 13.03 -19.90 14.64
C ILE A 391 14.15 -18.89 14.42
N ARG A 392 14.25 -18.32 13.22
CA ARG A 392 15.20 -17.24 12.86
C ARG A 392 14.50 -16.09 12.14
N MET A 393 13.22 -15.92 12.45
CA MET A 393 12.34 -14.98 11.78
C MET A 393 11.47 -14.27 12.80
N ASN A 394 11.10 -13.03 12.47
CA ASN A 394 10.25 -12.22 13.32
C ASN A 394 8.79 -12.72 13.28
N SER A 395 7.91 -12.18 14.12
CA SER A 395 6.51 -12.65 14.21
C SER A 395 5.78 -12.56 12.87
N ARG A 396 5.99 -11.46 12.14
CA ARG A 396 5.35 -11.21 10.84
C ARG A 396 5.89 -12.14 9.76
N GLN A 397 7.19 -12.38 9.75
CA GLN A 397 7.87 -13.29 8.83
C GLN A 397 7.50 -14.76 9.11
N PHE A 398 7.33 -15.12 10.37
CA PHE A 398 6.75 -16.42 10.72
C PHE A 398 5.37 -16.58 10.13
N GLN A 399 4.53 -15.55 10.27
CA GLN A 399 3.20 -15.58 9.68
C GLN A 399 3.28 -15.69 8.16
N SER A 400 4.07 -14.89 7.43
CA SER A 400 4.19 -15.01 5.97
C SER A 400 4.73 -16.39 5.54
N HIS A 401 5.71 -16.95 6.27
CA HIS A 401 6.23 -18.30 6.05
C HIS A 401 5.12 -19.36 6.09
N LEU A 402 4.17 -19.27 7.04
CA LEU A 402 3.05 -20.21 7.10
C LEU A 402 2.18 -20.19 5.83
N LYS A 403 2.01 -19.02 5.18
CA LYS A 403 1.13 -18.87 4.00
C LYS A 403 1.78 -19.38 2.72
N LEU A 404 3.10 -19.38 2.70
CA LEU A 404 3.88 -19.88 1.57
C LEU A 404 4.09 -21.40 1.64
N ASN A 405 4.17 -21.97 2.84
CA ASN A 405 4.63 -23.35 3.02
C ASN A 405 3.56 -24.31 3.52
N TYR A 406 2.39 -23.82 3.92
CA TYR A 406 1.31 -24.66 4.45
C TYR A 406 -0.05 -24.33 3.83
N LYS A 407 -0.92 -25.35 3.81
CA LYS A 407 -2.32 -25.29 3.39
C LYS A 407 -3.25 -25.66 4.55
N VAL A 408 -4.52 -25.30 4.39
CA VAL A 408 -5.58 -25.75 5.28
C VAL A 408 -5.65 -27.29 5.26
N GLY A 409 -5.72 -27.90 6.44
CA GLY A 409 -5.68 -29.34 6.67
C GLY A 409 -4.28 -29.91 6.91
N GLU A 410 -3.21 -29.15 6.62
CA GLU A 410 -1.84 -29.58 6.92
C GLU A 410 -1.47 -29.29 8.39
N GLN A 411 -0.43 -29.98 8.86
CA GLN A 411 0.05 -29.87 10.24
C GLN A 411 1.40 -29.15 10.29
N LEU A 412 1.50 -28.15 11.16
CA LEU A 412 2.72 -27.47 11.54
C LEU A 412 3.34 -28.16 12.76
N PRO A 413 4.44 -28.93 12.59
CA PRO A 413 5.23 -29.39 13.73
C PRO A 413 5.92 -28.21 14.41
N LEU A 414 5.77 -28.12 15.72
CA LEU A 414 6.40 -27.10 16.56
C LEU A 414 7.18 -27.75 17.70
N THR A 415 8.39 -27.27 17.92
CA THR A 415 9.10 -27.50 19.19
C THR A 415 8.92 -26.28 20.07
N ILE A 416 8.42 -26.50 21.29
CA ILE A 416 8.18 -25.45 22.27
C ILE A 416 8.97 -25.68 23.56
N LEU A 417 9.18 -24.61 24.33
CA LEU A 417 9.53 -24.65 25.74
C LEU A 417 8.29 -24.31 26.58
N ARG A 418 7.96 -25.19 27.52
CA ARG A 418 6.96 -24.96 28.57
C ARG A 418 7.58 -25.31 29.92
N ASP A 419 7.60 -24.35 30.84
CA ASP A 419 8.21 -24.51 32.17
C ASP A 419 9.66 -25.06 32.11
N GLY A 420 10.43 -24.60 31.12
CA GLY A 420 11.82 -25.02 30.88
C GLY A 420 11.98 -26.41 30.24
N LYS A 421 10.90 -27.11 29.92
CA LYS A 421 10.92 -28.42 29.26
C LYS A 421 10.61 -28.28 27.77
N LYS A 422 11.38 -28.97 26.93
CA LYS A 422 11.10 -29.11 25.51
C LYS A 422 9.90 -30.03 25.30
N MET A 423 8.97 -29.63 24.45
CA MET A 423 7.80 -30.42 24.05
C MET A 423 7.60 -30.28 22.54
N GLU A 424 7.12 -31.35 21.91
CA GLU A 424 6.71 -31.33 20.51
C GLU A 424 5.19 -31.22 20.41
N LEU A 425 4.71 -30.34 19.55
CA LEU A 425 3.30 -30.17 19.20
C LEU A 425 3.12 -30.30 17.69
N LYS A 426 1.90 -30.62 17.25
CA LYS A 426 1.51 -30.62 15.84
C LYS A 426 0.22 -29.82 15.70
N ILE A 427 0.33 -28.62 15.15
CA ILE A 427 -0.82 -27.71 15.01
C ILE A 427 -1.45 -27.90 13.64
N THR A 428 -2.70 -28.31 13.60
CA THR A 428 -3.47 -28.50 12.37
C THR A 428 -4.04 -27.16 11.91
N PHE A 429 -3.83 -26.79 10.64
CA PHE A 429 -4.44 -25.58 10.09
C PHE A 429 -5.89 -25.80 9.70
N VAL A 430 -6.78 -24.94 10.19
CA VAL A 430 -8.21 -24.95 9.89
C VAL A 430 -8.70 -23.54 9.58
N GLU A 431 -9.80 -23.44 8.83
CA GLU A 431 -10.44 -22.18 8.43
C GLU A 431 -11.92 -22.14 8.79
#